data_AF-A0A662DTP8-F1
#
_entry.id   AF-A0A662DTP8-F1
#
_cell.length_a   1.000
_cell.length_b   1.000
_cell.length_c   1.000
_cell.angle_alpha   90.00
_cell.angle_beta   90.00
_cell.angle_gamma   90.00
#
_symmetry.space_group_name_H-M   'P 1'
#
loop_
_entity.id
_entity.type
_entity.pdbx_description
1 polymer ?
#
loop_
_entity_poly.entity_id
_entity_poly.type
_entity_poly.pdbx_seq_one_letter_code
_entity_poly.pdbx_strand_id
1 'polypeptide(L)'
;MIRNVVRGGLIGLLCSITLALSANANPPPDEPTEYIPLVPVPAGCPTPQRADVVFVGTMIGKDDVTQTVRFEIDQLRAGTANPWAIDGMIDVRYGEDYRFLVEGEQYLVGAGFNSSYGALSSTVRPVEPNFGGNDVIGVDDTAIECPVVDDPIRTLNVDGTSVNSGVLSLLFDDRRLLLATIAVPTALAFAALLAFAVLRVLAGLGAKGVFELGRAAVTPVPDHRAVRTRTHHPEPD
;
A
#
# COMPACT_ATOMS: atom_id res chain seq x y z
N MET A 1 -75.47 31.23 14.18
CA MET A 1 -75.56 32.41 15.06
C MET A 1 -74.61 33.45 14.51
N ILE A 2 -75.14 34.59 13.99
CA ILE A 2 -74.46 35.88 13.73
C ILE A 2 -73.34 35.79 12.65
N ARG A 3 -73.51 36.07 11.35
CA ARG A 3 -74.14 37.20 10.62
C ARG A 3 -73.53 38.55 11.01
N ASN A 4 -72.55 39.02 10.24
CA ASN A 4 -72.36 40.47 10.01
C ASN A 4 -71.81 40.74 8.61
N VAL A 5 -72.73 41.22 7.77
CA VAL A 5 -72.53 41.98 6.55
C VAL A 5 -72.52 43.46 6.96
N VAL A 6 -71.69 44.30 6.35
CA VAL A 6 -72.07 45.64 5.82
C VAL A 6 -70.86 46.40 5.22
N ARG A 7 -70.99 46.64 3.90
CA ARG A 7 -70.69 47.83 3.09
C ARG A 7 -69.27 48.45 3.09
N GLY A 8 -68.68 48.43 1.89
CA GLY A 8 -68.86 49.53 0.94
C GLY A 8 -67.74 50.58 0.93
N GLY A 9 -66.96 50.60 -0.15
CA GLY A 9 -65.96 51.63 -0.42
C GLY A 9 -65.27 51.41 -1.75
N LEU A 10 -65.96 51.79 -2.81
CA LEU A 10 -65.49 51.92 -4.18
C LEU A 10 -64.43 53.03 -4.24
N ILE A 11 -63.23 52.77 -4.78
CA ILE A 11 -62.41 53.73 -5.54
C ILE A 11 -61.37 52.88 -6.30
N GLY A 12 -61.40 53.01 -7.63
CA GLY A 12 -60.48 52.35 -8.52
C GLY A 12 -59.08 52.93 -8.40
N LEU A 13 -58.08 52.06 -8.54
CA LEU A 13 -56.75 52.45 -8.97
C LEU A 13 -56.27 51.44 -10.02
N LEU A 14 -56.21 51.93 -11.25
CA LEU A 14 -55.46 51.35 -12.36
C LEU A 14 -53.97 51.46 -12.03
N CYS A 15 -53.22 50.34 -12.04
CA CYS A 15 -51.88 50.29 -12.64
C CYS A 15 -51.19 48.93 -12.41
N SER A 16 -50.82 48.32 -13.53
CA SER A 16 -49.54 47.63 -13.75
C SER A 16 -49.24 46.37 -12.92
N ILE A 17 -49.67 45.22 -13.46
CA ILE A 17 -49.02 43.93 -13.19
C ILE A 17 -47.70 43.92 -13.96
N THR A 18 -46.59 44.25 -13.28
CA THR A 18 -45.24 43.91 -13.77
C THR A 18 -44.99 42.43 -13.49
N LEU A 19 -45.09 41.61 -14.53
CA LEU A 19 -44.50 40.27 -14.56
C LEU A 19 -42.98 40.41 -14.43
N ALA A 20 -42.43 40.14 -13.25
CA ALA A 20 -41.00 39.90 -13.09
C ALA A 20 -40.69 38.51 -13.63
N LEU A 21 -40.32 38.42 -14.91
CA LEU A 21 -39.59 37.27 -15.44
C LEU A 21 -38.23 37.23 -14.70
N SER A 22 -38.12 36.35 -13.71
CA SER A 22 -36.81 35.96 -13.19
C SER A 22 -36.19 35.03 -14.23
N ALA A 23 -35.34 35.60 -15.09
CA ALA A 23 -34.45 34.81 -15.93
C ALA A 23 -33.42 34.14 -15.00
N ASN A 24 -33.62 32.87 -14.68
CA ASN A 24 -32.53 32.00 -14.26
C ASN A 24 -31.60 31.86 -15.48
N ALA A 25 -30.68 32.81 -15.63
CA ALA A 25 -29.55 32.64 -16.52
C ALA A 25 -28.71 31.50 -15.92
N ASN A 26 -28.72 30.33 -16.57
CA ASN A 26 -27.64 29.37 -16.38
C ASN A 26 -26.32 30.12 -16.59
N PRO A 27 -25.31 29.95 -15.72
CA PRO A 27 -23.99 30.45 -16.02
C PRO A 27 -23.53 29.85 -17.36
N PRO A 28 -22.85 30.62 -18.23
CA PRO A 28 -22.29 30.10 -19.46
C PRO A 28 -21.34 28.93 -19.12
N PRO A 29 -21.20 27.93 -20.01
CA PRO A 29 -20.20 26.88 -19.83
C PRO A 29 -18.83 27.52 -19.65
N ASP A 30 -18.13 27.16 -18.58
CA ASP A 30 -16.80 27.69 -18.25
C ASP A 30 -15.89 27.56 -19.47
N GLU A 31 -15.46 28.70 -20.01
CA GLU A 31 -14.39 28.75 -21.01
C GLU A 31 -13.13 28.11 -20.40
N PRO A 32 -12.32 27.36 -21.17
CA PRO A 32 -11.09 26.79 -20.65
C PRO A 32 -10.21 27.92 -20.14
N THR A 33 -10.06 28.03 -18.82
CA THR A 33 -9.17 29.01 -18.19
C THR A 33 -7.80 28.83 -18.81
N GLU A 34 -7.28 29.87 -19.45
CA GLU A 34 -5.98 29.85 -20.08
C GLU A 34 -4.92 29.83 -18.96
N TYR A 35 -4.44 28.63 -18.63
CA TYR A 35 -3.43 28.44 -17.60
C TYR A 35 -2.07 28.85 -18.15
N ILE A 36 -1.55 29.98 -17.66
CA ILE A 36 -0.18 30.40 -17.92
C ILE A 36 0.73 29.49 -17.10
N PRO A 37 1.65 28.72 -17.71
CA PRO A 37 2.57 27.88 -16.96
C PRO A 37 3.45 28.74 -16.05
N LEU A 38 3.63 28.31 -14.80
CA LEU A 38 4.47 29.00 -13.81
C LEU A 38 5.94 29.11 -14.25
N VAL A 39 6.36 28.21 -15.14
CA VAL A 39 7.67 28.21 -15.80
C VAL A 39 7.45 28.57 -17.27
N PRO A 40 8.04 29.66 -17.78
CA PRO A 40 7.96 29.99 -19.20
C PRO A 40 8.71 28.92 -20.00
N VAL A 41 7.96 28.06 -20.71
CA VAL A 41 8.52 27.04 -21.59
C VAL A 41 8.87 27.71 -22.94
N PRO A 42 10.14 27.68 -23.38
CA PRO A 42 10.54 28.23 -24.67
C PRO A 42 9.77 27.59 -25.84
N ALA A 43 9.50 28.38 -26.88
CA ALA A 43 8.90 27.85 -28.10
C ALA A 43 9.84 26.80 -28.72
N GLY A 44 9.31 25.59 -28.94
CA GLY A 44 10.09 24.44 -29.44
C GLY A 44 10.22 23.27 -28.45
N CYS A 45 9.88 23.47 -27.17
CA CYS A 45 9.87 22.39 -26.20
C CYS A 45 8.56 21.57 -26.23
N PRO A 46 8.63 20.23 -26.06
CA PRO A 46 7.44 19.41 -25.92
C PRO A 46 6.70 19.78 -24.63
N THR A 47 5.40 20.04 -24.74
CA THR A 47 4.54 20.31 -23.57
C THR A 47 3.90 18.99 -23.13
N PRO A 48 4.04 18.60 -21.84
CA PRO A 48 3.41 17.38 -21.35
C PRO A 48 1.88 17.49 -21.44
N GLN A 49 1.22 16.35 -21.59
CA GLN A 49 -0.24 16.29 -21.54
C GLN A 49 -0.72 16.78 -20.17
N ARG A 50 -1.78 17.59 -20.13
CA ARG A 50 -2.35 18.06 -18.86
C ARG A 50 -3.16 16.95 -18.17
N ALA A 51 -3.13 16.95 -16.84
CA ALA A 51 -4.08 16.17 -16.05
C ALA A 51 -5.47 16.83 -16.08
N ASP A 52 -6.51 16.02 -16.23
CA ASP A 52 -7.91 16.47 -16.21
C ASP A 52 -8.43 16.64 -14.78
N VAL A 53 -7.87 15.86 -13.85
CA VAL A 53 -8.17 15.93 -12.42
C VAL A 53 -6.92 15.64 -11.59
N VAL A 54 -6.72 16.44 -10.55
CA VAL A 54 -5.68 16.23 -9.55
C VAL A 54 -6.31 16.27 -8.17
N PHE A 55 -6.12 15.23 -7.37
CA PHE A 55 -6.70 15.12 -6.04
C PHE A 55 -5.75 14.40 -5.09
N VAL A 56 -5.94 14.64 -3.80
CA VAL A 56 -5.43 13.79 -2.73
C VAL A 56 -6.53 12.80 -2.39
N GLY A 57 -6.19 11.51 -2.35
CA GLY A 57 -7.17 10.47 -2.03
C GLY A 57 -6.53 9.24 -1.40
N THR A 58 -7.32 8.55 -0.58
CA THR A 58 -6.96 7.28 0.03
C THR A 58 -7.32 6.13 -0.91
N MET A 59 -6.37 5.23 -1.15
CA MET A 59 -6.62 4.02 -1.92
C MET A 59 -7.48 3.06 -1.11
N ILE A 60 -8.69 2.77 -1.56
CA ILE A 60 -9.61 1.86 -0.86
C ILE A 60 -9.68 0.46 -1.47
N GLY A 61 -9.10 0.28 -2.66
CA GLY A 61 -9.09 -1.02 -3.32
C GLY A 61 -8.49 -0.98 -4.71
N LYS A 62 -8.14 -2.16 -5.22
CA LYS A 62 -7.63 -2.36 -6.57
C LYS A 62 -8.27 -3.59 -7.21
N ASP A 63 -8.43 -3.52 -8.53
CA ASP A 63 -8.90 -4.61 -9.38
C ASP A 63 -7.75 -5.07 -10.27
N ASP A 64 -7.25 -6.28 -10.02
CA ASP A 64 -6.13 -6.88 -10.73
C ASP A 64 -6.47 -7.23 -12.19
N VAL A 65 -7.75 -7.47 -12.50
CA VAL A 65 -8.19 -7.86 -13.85
C VAL A 65 -8.22 -6.65 -14.75
N THR A 66 -8.79 -5.55 -14.27
CA THR A 66 -8.88 -4.31 -15.04
C THR A 66 -7.68 -3.40 -14.80
N GLN A 67 -6.80 -3.69 -13.84
CA GLN A 67 -5.66 -2.85 -13.47
C GLN A 67 -6.09 -1.43 -13.07
N THR A 68 -7.22 -1.35 -12.37
CA THR A 68 -7.86 -0.11 -11.93
C THR A 68 -7.73 -0.01 -10.42
N VAL A 69 -7.44 1.18 -9.93
CA VAL A 69 -7.37 1.49 -8.50
C VAL A 69 -8.49 2.46 -8.16
N ARG A 70 -9.22 2.15 -7.09
CA ARG A 70 -10.29 2.98 -6.57
C ARG A 70 -9.79 3.82 -5.41
N PHE A 71 -10.07 5.12 -5.49
CA PHE A 71 -9.73 6.08 -4.45
C PHE A 71 -11.00 6.69 -3.87
N GLU A 72 -10.97 6.93 -2.56
CA GLU A 72 -11.83 7.91 -1.91
C GLU A 72 -11.17 9.28 -2.04
N ILE A 73 -11.88 10.28 -2.57
CA ILE A 73 -11.36 11.63 -2.75
C ILE A 73 -11.42 12.37 -1.43
N ASP A 74 -10.26 12.64 -0.84
CA ASP A 74 -10.15 13.45 0.38
C ASP A 74 -10.16 14.95 0.06
N GLN A 75 -9.44 15.34 -1.00
CA GLN A 75 -9.30 16.74 -1.39
C GLN A 75 -9.02 16.92 -2.88
N LEU A 76 -9.85 17.72 -3.55
CA LEU A 76 -9.59 18.14 -4.92
C LEU A 76 -8.54 19.27 -4.95
N ARG A 77 -7.51 19.14 -5.82
CA ARG A 77 -6.42 20.12 -5.98
C ARG A 77 -6.52 20.91 -7.28
N ALA A 78 -6.88 20.23 -8.38
CA ALA A 78 -7.08 20.85 -9.68
C ALA A 78 -8.07 20.03 -10.53
N GLY A 79 -8.70 20.68 -11.51
CA GLY A 79 -9.68 20.03 -12.39
C GLY A 79 -11.02 19.78 -11.71
N THR A 80 -11.79 18.83 -12.26
CA THR A 80 -13.11 18.44 -11.73
C THR A 80 -13.23 16.93 -11.65
N ALA A 81 -13.73 16.39 -10.54
CA ALA A 81 -13.95 14.95 -10.41
C ALA A 81 -15.34 14.50 -10.89
N ASN A 82 -16.28 15.42 -11.07
CA ASN A 82 -17.71 15.12 -11.26
C ASN A 82 -18.05 14.14 -12.40
N PRO A 83 -17.39 14.13 -13.58
CA PRO A 83 -17.76 13.20 -14.65
C PRO A 83 -17.20 11.79 -14.44
N TRP A 84 -16.30 11.59 -13.47
CA TRP A 84 -15.62 10.33 -13.22
C TRP A 84 -15.83 9.76 -11.81
N ALA A 85 -16.23 10.61 -10.86
CA ALA A 85 -16.43 10.23 -9.48
C ALA A 85 -17.92 10.00 -9.16
N ILE A 86 -18.20 8.95 -8.39
CA ILE A 86 -19.53 8.61 -7.88
C ILE A 86 -19.41 8.51 -6.36
N ASP A 87 -20.24 9.26 -5.63
CA ASP A 87 -20.24 9.30 -4.16
C ASP A 87 -18.85 9.57 -3.54
N GLY A 88 -18.05 10.44 -4.19
CA GLY A 88 -16.68 10.76 -3.74
C GLY A 88 -15.63 9.71 -4.08
N MET A 89 -16.02 8.63 -4.76
CA MET A 89 -15.13 7.55 -5.18
C MET A 89 -14.77 7.69 -6.64
N ILE A 90 -13.51 7.47 -6.99
CA ILE A 90 -13.01 7.59 -8.36
C ILE A 90 -12.14 6.41 -8.76
N ASP A 91 -12.35 5.91 -9.97
CA ASP A 91 -11.63 4.79 -10.54
C ASP A 91 -10.60 5.28 -11.55
N VAL A 92 -9.33 4.94 -11.32
CA VAL A 92 -8.20 5.36 -12.18
C VAL A 92 -7.40 4.13 -12.60
N ARG A 93 -7.11 4.02 -13.90
CA ARG A 93 -6.35 2.90 -14.48
C ARG A 93 -4.84 3.17 -14.40
N TYR A 94 -4.08 2.19 -13.91
CA TYR A 94 -2.62 2.31 -13.77
C TYR A 94 -1.83 1.33 -14.65
N GLY A 95 -2.52 0.44 -15.36
CA GLY A 95 -1.83 -0.61 -16.11
C GLY A 95 -1.01 -1.48 -15.16
N GLU A 96 0.24 -1.77 -15.47
CA GLU A 96 1.10 -2.58 -14.58
C GLU A 96 1.51 -1.87 -13.29
N ASP A 97 1.40 -0.53 -13.22
CA ASP A 97 1.89 0.28 -12.11
C ASP A 97 1.00 0.18 -10.85
N TYR A 98 -0.20 -0.39 -10.97
CA TYR A 98 -1.14 -0.55 -9.85
C TYR A 98 -0.54 -1.33 -8.66
N ARG A 99 0.47 -2.18 -8.94
CA ARG A 99 1.17 -3.00 -7.93
C ARG A 99 1.99 -2.20 -6.93
N PHE A 100 2.37 -0.96 -7.28
CA PHE A 100 3.16 -0.09 -6.41
C PHE A 100 2.30 0.73 -5.45
N LEU A 101 0.97 0.64 -5.58
CA LEU A 101 0.02 1.34 -4.73
C LEU A 101 -0.50 0.38 -3.65
N VAL A 102 -0.51 0.89 -2.42
CA VAL A 102 -0.84 0.14 -1.22
C VAL A 102 -2.21 0.57 -0.70
N GLU A 103 -3.03 -0.41 -0.33
CA GLU A 103 -4.38 -0.16 0.17
C GLU A 103 -4.33 0.51 1.54
N GLY A 104 -5.17 1.53 1.72
CA GLY A 104 -5.21 2.37 2.91
C GLY A 104 -4.22 3.54 2.90
N GLU A 105 -3.27 3.59 1.97
CA GLU A 105 -2.34 4.72 1.85
C GLU A 105 -2.96 5.89 1.06
N GLN A 106 -2.50 7.10 1.38
CA GLN A 106 -2.95 8.32 0.74
C GLN A 106 -1.93 8.78 -0.30
N TYR A 107 -2.43 9.22 -1.46
CA TYR A 107 -1.60 9.65 -2.58
C TYR A 107 -2.08 10.97 -3.18
N LEU A 108 -1.16 11.71 -3.79
CA LEU A 108 -1.46 12.81 -4.69
C LEU A 108 -1.58 12.23 -6.10
N VAL A 109 -2.81 12.11 -6.60
CA VAL A 109 -3.13 11.47 -7.87
C VAL A 109 -3.41 12.54 -8.93
N GLY A 110 -2.57 12.60 -9.95
CA GLY A 110 -2.87 13.29 -11.20
C GLY A 110 -3.34 12.29 -12.25
N ALA A 111 -4.56 12.47 -12.77
CA ALA A 111 -5.18 11.57 -13.74
C ALA A 111 -5.64 12.33 -14.98
N GLY A 112 -5.42 11.72 -16.15
CA GLY A 112 -5.87 12.22 -17.44
C GLY A 112 -6.72 11.19 -18.18
N PHE A 113 -7.67 11.66 -18.97
CA PHE A 113 -8.54 10.84 -19.79
C PHE A 113 -7.75 10.22 -20.94
N ASN A 114 -7.84 8.90 -21.06
CA ASN A 114 -7.22 8.16 -22.12
C ASN A 114 -8.29 7.60 -23.08
N SER A 115 -8.29 8.10 -24.31
CA SER A 115 -9.26 7.70 -25.34
C SER A 115 -9.17 6.22 -25.72
N SER A 116 -8.02 5.58 -25.56
CA SER A 116 -7.84 4.16 -25.88
C SER A 116 -8.55 3.25 -24.89
N TYR A 117 -8.66 3.68 -23.63
CA TYR A 117 -9.34 2.92 -22.57
C TYR A 117 -10.72 3.47 -22.22
N GLY A 118 -11.06 4.68 -22.67
CA GLY A 118 -12.31 5.35 -22.33
C GLY A 118 -12.44 5.67 -20.84
N ALA A 119 -11.32 5.79 -20.13
CA ALA A 119 -11.27 5.95 -18.68
C ALA A 119 -10.10 6.85 -18.27
N LEU A 120 -10.12 7.30 -17.01
CA LEU A 120 -8.98 8.00 -16.42
C LEU A 120 -7.80 7.04 -16.29
N SER A 121 -6.61 7.51 -16.63
CA SER A 121 -5.36 6.80 -16.43
C SER A 121 -4.32 7.67 -15.74
N SER A 122 -3.43 7.04 -14.99
CA SER A 122 -2.27 7.67 -14.35
C SER A 122 -1.10 6.69 -14.31
N THR A 123 0.12 7.19 -14.24
CA THR A 123 1.33 6.37 -14.03
C THR A 123 1.96 6.68 -12.68
N VAL A 124 2.74 5.75 -12.15
CA VAL A 124 3.52 5.94 -10.92
C VAL A 124 4.99 6.24 -11.24
N ARG A 125 5.49 5.62 -12.31
CA ARG A 125 6.89 5.74 -12.73
C ARG A 125 7.18 7.13 -13.30
N PRO A 126 8.38 7.67 -13.07
CA PRO A 126 8.84 8.82 -13.81
C PRO A 126 9.01 8.43 -15.29
N VAL A 127 8.92 9.42 -16.19
CA VAL A 127 9.20 9.18 -17.61
C VAL A 127 10.64 8.71 -17.75
N GLU A 128 10.83 7.54 -18.38
CA GLU A 128 12.16 6.99 -18.62
C GLU A 128 12.94 7.95 -19.53
N PRO A 129 14.13 8.42 -19.12
CA PRO A 129 14.93 9.26 -20.01
C PRO A 129 15.40 8.41 -21.19
N ASN A 130 15.52 9.03 -22.36
CA ASN A 130 15.93 8.36 -23.59
C ASN A 130 17.40 7.91 -23.49
N PHE A 131 17.62 6.73 -22.94
CA PHE A 131 18.93 6.07 -22.91
C PHE A 131 19.25 5.50 -24.30
N GLY A 132 19.74 6.35 -25.19
CA GLY A 132 20.17 5.92 -26.53
C GLY A 132 20.10 7.00 -27.63
N GLY A 133 19.55 8.19 -27.33
CA GLY A 133 19.39 9.27 -28.31
C GLY A 133 20.61 10.19 -28.46
N ASN A 134 21.43 10.33 -27.42
CA ASN A 134 22.43 11.40 -27.35
C ASN A 134 23.85 10.97 -27.78
N ASP A 135 24.04 9.70 -28.17
CA ASP A 135 25.32 9.20 -28.71
C ASP A 135 25.40 9.32 -30.25
N VAL A 136 24.36 9.89 -30.87
CA VAL A 136 24.37 10.33 -32.27
C VAL A 136 24.41 11.85 -32.33
N ILE A 137 25.56 12.38 -32.74
CA ILE A 137 25.78 13.81 -33.06
C ILE A 137 24.65 14.27 -34.01
N GLY A 138 23.83 15.25 -33.62
CA GLY A 138 22.91 15.92 -34.54
C GLY A 138 21.40 15.85 -34.26
N VAL A 139 20.89 15.07 -33.29
CA VAL A 139 19.42 14.90 -33.11
C VAL A 139 18.84 15.71 -31.95
N ASP A 140 19.62 15.94 -30.88
CA ASP A 140 19.24 16.81 -29.75
C ASP A 140 19.99 18.16 -29.74
N ASP A 141 20.63 18.52 -30.86
CA ASP A 141 21.34 19.80 -31.05
C ASP A 141 20.38 20.99 -31.29
N THR A 142 19.25 21.04 -30.56
CA THR A 142 18.49 22.27 -30.47
C THR A 142 19.16 23.18 -29.45
N ALA A 143 19.51 24.40 -29.86
CA ALA A 143 20.10 25.43 -28.99
C ALA A 143 19.13 25.95 -27.90
N ILE A 144 18.12 25.15 -27.55
CA ILE A 144 17.01 25.49 -26.67
C ILE A 144 17.07 24.52 -25.49
N GLU A 145 17.49 25.02 -24.34
CA GLU A 145 17.51 24.27 -23.09
C GLU A 145 16.08 24.22 -22.53
N CYS A 146 15.40 23.08 -22.71
CA CYS A 146 14.05 22.89 -22.19
C CYS A 146 14.08 22.58 -20.68
N PRO A 147 13.24 23.25 -19.87
CA PRO A 147 13.13 22.91 -18.47
C PRO A 147 12.58 21.49 -18.30
N VAL A 148 13.09 20.77 -17.30
CA VAL A 148 12.52 19.48 -16.91
C VAL A 148 11.20 19.75 -16.20
N VAL A 149 10.10 19.39 -16.86
CA VAL A 149 8.75 19.48 -16.32
C VAL A 149 8.26 18.07 -16.04
N ASP A 150 7.89 17.79 -14.79
CA ASP A 150 7.31 16.51 -14.41
C ASP A 150 5.95 16.30 -15.08
N ASP A 151 5.65 15.06 -15.45
CA ASP A 151 4.37 14.68 -16.03
C ASP A 151 3.24 14.89 -14.99
N PRO A 152 2.22 15.72 -15.28
CA PRO A 152 1.11 15.94 -14.37
C PRO A 152 0.15 14.73 -14.31
N ILE A 153 0.17 13.80 -15.26
CA ILE A 153 -0.61 12.55 -15.25
C ILE A 153 0.15 11.47 -14.47
N ARG A 154 0.54 11.82 -13.25
CA ARG A 154 1.36 10.97 -12.39
C ARG A 154 0.86 10.98 -10.96
N THR A 155 1.02 9.83 -10.31
CA THR A 155 0.73 9.66 -8.89
C THR A 155 2.00 9.74 -8.06
N LEU A 156 1.92 10.57 -7.03
CA LEU A 156 2.99 10.89 -6.09
C LEU A 156 2.52 10.59 -4.66
N ASN A 157 3.48 10.52 -3.74
CA ASN A 157 3.16 10.61 -2.32
C ASN A 157 2.61 12.01 -2.00
N VAL A 158 1.91 12.15 -0.87
CA VAL A 158 1.28 13.43 -0.46
C VAL A 158 2.31 14.55 -0.25
N ASP A 159 3.55 14.19 0.09
CA ASP A 159 4.69 15.12 0.22
C ASP A 159 5.30 15.52 -1.13
N GLY A 160 4.76 15.03 -2.25
CA GLY A 160 5.24 15.27 -3.61
C GLY A 160 6.42 14.39 -4.01
N THR A 161 6.88 13.49 -3.15
CA THR A 161 7.94 12.54 -3.51
C THR A 161 7.41 11.45 -4.43
N SER A 162 8.29 10.86 -5.24
CA SER A 162 7.92 9.72 -6.08
C SER A 162 7.59 8.49 -5.23
N VAL A 163 6.50 7.81 -5.58
CA VAL A 163 6.22 6.47 -5.05
C VAL A 163 7.35 5.52 -5.45
N ASN A 164 7.73 4.62 -4.54
CA ASN A 164 8.83 3.68 -4.78
C ASN A 164 8.43 2.57 -5.75
N SER A 165 8.60 2.84 -7.04
CA SER A 165 8.32 1.92 -8.15
C SER A 165 9.54 1.10 -8.61
N GLY A 166 10.58 1.00 -7.79
CA GLY A 166 11.78 0.23 -8.14
C GLY A 166 11.52 -1.27 -8.24
N VAL A 167 12.24 -1.99 -9.10
CA VAL A 167 12.13 -3.45 -9.26
C VAL A 167 12.35 -4.23 -7.96
N LEU A 168 13.13 -3.68 -7.04
CA LEU A 168 13.37 -4.27 -5.73
C LEU A 168 12.31 -3.90 -4.68
N SER A 169 11.52 -2.85 -4.92
CA SER A 169 10.48 -2.38 -3.98
C SER A 169 9.49 -3.51 -3.69
N LEU A 170 9.01 -4.17 -4.74
CA LEU A 170 8.09 -5.32 -4.64
C LEU A 170 8.70 -6.52 -3.91
N LEU A 171 10.02 -6.71 -3.99
CA LEU A 171 10.70 -7.79 -3.30
C LEU A 171 10.86 -7.50 -1.79
N PHE A 172 10.99 -6.22 -1.42
CA PHE A 172 11.17 -5.81 -0.03
C PHE A 172 9.87 -5.55 0.72
N ASP A 173 8.78 -5.25 0.02
CA ASP A 173 7.45 -5.11 0.64
C ASP A 173 7.03 -6.42 1.34
N ASP A 174 7.33 -7.55 0.70
CA ASP A 174 7.09 -8.89 1.26
C ASP A 174 8.21 -9.38 2.20
N ARG A 175 9.11 -8.52 2.69
CA ARG A 175 10.26 -8.92 3.54
C ARG A 175 9.85 -9.80 4.72
N ARG A 176 8.69 -9.56 5.33
CA ARG A 176 8.19 -10.40 6.44
C ARG A 176 7.83 -11.81 5.97
N LEU A 177 7.23 -11.93 4.80
CA LEU A 177 6.83 -13.18 4.18
C LEU A 177 8.06 -13.96 3.70
N LEU A 178 9.04 -13.27 3.09
CA LEU A 178 10.32 -13.84 2.71
C LEU A 178 11.12 -14.33 3.92
N LEU A 179 11.24 -13.51 4.97
CA LEU A 179 11.91 -13.91 6.21
C LEU A 179 11.19 -15.08 6.88
N ALA A 180 9.85 -15.07 6.92
CA ALA A 180 9.08 -16.17 7.47
C ALA A 180 9.29 -17.47 6.69
N THR A 181 9.34 -17.40 5.35
CA THR A 181 9.53 -18.57 4.48
C THR A 181 10.85 -19.27 4.73
N ILE A 182 11.90 -18.53 5.08
CA ILE A 182 13.21 -19.11 5.43
C ILE A 182 13.28 -19.47 6.93
N ALA A 183 12.85 -18.56 7.81
CA ALA A 183 13.00 -18.72 9.25
C ALA A 183 12.13 -19.85 9.82
N VAL A 184 10.90 -20.02 9.33
CA VAL A 184 9.97 -21.05 9.81
C VAL A 184 10.53 -22.47 9.62
N PRO A 185 10.95 -22.91 8.41
CA PRO A 185 11.52 -24.25 8.25
C PRO A 185 12.85 -24.42 8.99
N THR A 186 13.70 -23.39 9.06
CA THR A 186 14.94 -23.44 9.84
C THR A 186 14.66 -23.62 11.33
N ALA A 187 13.70 -22.88 11.89
CA ALA A 187 13.31 -23.00 13.28
C ALA A 187 12.72 -24.37 13.61
N LEU A 188 11.89 -24.93 12.71
CA LEU A 188 11.35 -26.28 12.84
C LEU A 188 12.45 -27.35 12.86
N ALA A 189 13.42 -27.25 11.95
CA ALA A 189 14.57 -28.16 11.92
C ALA A 189 15.39 -28.07 13.21
N PHE A 190 15.65 -26.84 13.68
CA PHE A 190 16.38 -26.62 14.93
C PHE A 190 15.64 -27.19 16.14
N ALA A 191 14.33 -26.96 16.22
CA ALA A 191 13.48 -27.48 17.29
C ALA A 191 13.44 -29.01 17.30
N ALA A 192 13.35 -29.64 16.14
CA ALA A 192 13.38 -31.10 16.01
C ALA A 192 14.72 -31.69 16.49
N LEU A 193 15.85 -31.07 16.08
CA LEU A 193 17.18 -31.49 16.53
C LEU A 193 17.36 -31.31 18.04
N LEU A 194 16.89 -30.19 18.60
CA LEU A 194 16.93 -29.94 20.04
C LEU A 194 16.11 -30.98 20.82
N ALA A 195 14.89 -31.25 20.38
CA ALA A 195 14.02 -32.26 20.98
C ALA A 195 14.68 -33.65 20.95
N PHE A 196 15.28 -34.02 19.82
CA PHE A 196 15.98 -35.29 19.66
C PHE A 196 17.22 -35.40 20.55
N ALA A 197 17.99 -34.31 20.68
CA ALA A 197 19.16 -34.26 21.56
C ALA A 197 18.76 -34.42 23.03
N VAL A 198 17.71 -33.72 23.49
CA VAL A 198 17.18 -33.84 24.86
C VAL A 198 16.70 -35.27 25.12
N LEU A 199 15.93 -35.85 24.19
CA LEU A 199 15.45 -37.24 24.30
C LEU A 199 16.64 -38.21 24.43
N ARG A 200 17.69 -38.03 23.64
CA ARG A 200 18.89 -38.87 23.67
C ARG A 200 19.63 -38.77 25.01
N VAL A 201 19.77 -37.57 25.57
CA VAL A 201 20.41 -37.37 26.88
C VAL A 201 19.58 -38.01 27.99
N LEU A 202 18.27 -37.79 28.00
CA LEU A 202 17.36 -38.38 28.98
C LEU A 202 17.35 -39.92 28.91
N ALA A 203 17.33 -40.50 27.71
CA ALA A 203 17.43 -41.95 27.53
C ALA A 203 18.74 -42.52 28.08
N GLY A 204 19.87 -41.84 27.85
CA GLY A 204 21.18 -42.23 28.38
C GLY A 204 21.25 -42.17 29.92
N LEU A 205 20.65 -41.14 30.53
CA LEU A 205 20.56 -41.01 31.99
C LEU A 205 19.63 -42.08 32.59
N GLY A 206 18.47 -42.33 31.97
CA GLY A 206 17.52 -43.36 32.40
C GLY A 206 18.13 -44.76 32.35
N ALA A 207 18.82 -45.11 31.26
CA ALA A 207 19.48 -46.41 31.14
C ALA A 207 20.55 -46.64 32.23
N LYS A 208 21.35 -45.61 32.55
CA LYS A 208 22.34 -45.69 33.64
C LYS A 208 21.66 -45.87 35.01
N GLY A 209 20.56 -45.16 35.27
CA GLY A 209 19.82 -45.30 36.53
C GLY A 209 19.26 -46.70 36.76
N VAL A 210 18.69 -47.33 35.72
CA VAL A 210 18.16 -48.71 35.82
C VAL A 210 19.28 -49.74 36.00
N PHE A 211 20.43 -49.54 35.34
CA PHE A 211 21.57 -50.45 35.50
C PHE A 211 22.19 -50.40 36.90
N GLU A 212 22.28 -49.23 37.54
CA GLU A 212 22.77 -49.10 38.92
C GLU A 212 21.84 -49.79 39.93
N LEU A 213 20.52 -49.63 39.77
CA LEU A 213 19.52 -50.32 40.59
C LEU A 213 19.56 -51.84 40.38
N GLY A 214 19.74 -52.31 39.14
CA GLY A 214 19.89 -53.73 38.83
C GLY A 214 21.16 -54.33 39.43
N ARG A 215 22.27 -53.59 39.44
CA ARG A 215 23.55 -54.05 40.02
C ARG A 215 23.50 -54.10 41.55
N ALA A 216 22.83 -53.14 42.18
CA ALA A 216 22.59 -53.14 43.63
C ALA A 216 21.70 -54.31 44.08
N ALA A 217 20.77 -54.76 43.24
CA ALA A 217 19.91 -55.91 43.54
C ALA A 217 20.60 -57.27 43.38
N VAL A 218 21.64 -57.37 42.54
CA VAL A 218 22.31 -58.64 42.20
C VAL A 218 23.55 -58.92 43.05
N THR A 219 24.12 -57.91 43.72
CA THR A 219 25.23 -58.15 44.66
C THR A 219 24.68 -58.42 46.06
N PRO A 220 24.76 -59.67 46.58
CA PRO A 220 24.38 -59.93 47.96
C PRO A 220 25.35 -59.16 48.86
N VAL A 221 24.78 -58.44 49.84
CA VAL A 221 25.52 -57.78 50.92
C VAL A 221 26.55 -58.78 51.46
N PRO A 222 27.87 -58.45 51.46
CA PRO A 222 28.85 -59.34 52.03
C PRO A 222 28.58 -59.43 53.52
N ASP A 223 28.06 -60.57 53.95
CA ASP A 223 27.72 -60.83 55.34
C ASP A 223 29.02 -60.74 56.17
N HIS A 224 29.20 -59.64 56.89
CA HIS A 224 30.40 -59.37 57.70
C HIS A 224 30.56 -60.37 58.86
N ARG A 225 29.63 -61.32 59.00
CA ARG A 225 29.59 -62.34 60.05
C ARG A 225 30.43 -63.58 59.76
N ALA A 226 30.94 -63.77 58.54
CA ALA A 226 31.70 -64.97 58.16
C ALA A 226 33.22 -64.89 58.42
N VAL A 227 33.76 -63.72 58.81
CA VAL A 227 35.19 -63.58 59.17
C VAL A 227 35.37 -63.89 60.66
N ARG A 228 34.98 -65.09 61.09
CA ARG A 228 35.31 -65.61 62.43
C ARG A 228 36.57 -66.47 62.31
N THR A 229 37.70 -65.79 62.42
CA THR A 229 38.95 -66.25 63.07
C THR A 229 39.17 -67.76 63.14
N ARG A 230 39.98 -68.31 62.23
CA ARG A 230 40.78 -69.51 62.53
C ARG A 230 41.94 -69.08 63.43
N THR A 231 41.78 -69.25 64.74
CA THR A 231 42.91 -69.22 65.68
C THR A 231 43.67 -70.54 65.56
N HIS A 232 44.93 -70.46 65.14
CA HIS A 232 45.85 -71.60 65.17
C HIS A 232 46.19 -71.94 66.63
N HIS A 233 46.00 -73.20 67.00
CA HIS A 233 46.48 -73.77 68.26
C HIS A 233 47.88 -74.34 68.02
N PRO A 234 48.93 -73.87 68.70
CA PRO A 234 50.22 -74.53 68.68
C PRO A 234 50.21 -75.72 69.66
N GLU A 235 50.58 -76.89 69.14
CA GLU A 235 50.81 -78.12 69.90
C GLU A 235 52.08 -77.99 70.76
N PRO A 236 52.06 -78.34 72.06
CA PRO A 236 53.28 -78.45 72.87
C PRO A 236 53.83 -79.90 72.85
N ASP A 237 55.12 -79.98 72.48
CA ASP A 237 56.13 -81.04 72.67
C ASP A 237 55.82 -82.51 72.35
#